data_AF-A0A1C6H9U6-F1
#
_entry.id   AF-A0A1C6H9U6-F1
#
_cell.length_a   1.000
_cell.length_b   1.000
_cell.length_c   1.000
_cell.angle_alpha   90.00
_cell.angle_beta   90.00
_cell.angle_gamma   90.00
#
_symmetry.space_group_name_H-M   'P 1'
#
loop_
_entity.id
_entity.type
_entity.pdbx_description
1 polymer ?
#
loop_
_entity_poly.entity_id
_entity_poly.type
_entity_poly.pdbx_seq_one_letter_code
_entity_poly.pdbx_strand_id
1 'polypeptide(L)'
;MEYLINLVGNYSIGWGITIIAALVFLVLCYRKVESYFSDKAIHEKEKNEQFKKVMDQVNMYPSWHQQSIEIQQQFNKSIAELKEGMDQHQKQLEKIEEDIISRERSKLRDRLLQSHRYFTSPEKNPLHAWSEMEADAFWSMFKEYENAKGNGHMHTVVQPEMRALEVIPMHEDAKIAELMGSRK
;
A
#
# COMPACT_ATOMS: atom_id res chain seq x y z
N MET A 1 50.30 -29.91 85.19
CA MET A 1 50.94 -31.03 84.47
C MET A 1 50.85 -32.37 85.21
N GLU A 2 50.57 -32.43 86.51
CA GLU A 2 50.38 -33.73 87.21
C GLU A 2 48.94 -34.27 87.22
N TYR A 3 47.92 -33.42 87.02
CA TYR A 3 46.51 -33.84 86.97
C TYR A 3 46.11 -34.51 85.63
N LEU A 4 46.76 -34.10 84.53
CA LEU A 4 46.54 -34.69 83.20
C LEU A 4 47.23 -36.05 83.03
N ILE A 5 48.28 -36.34 83.82
CA ILE A 5 49.01 -37.61 83.72
C ILE A 5 48.30 -38.71 84.53
N ASN A 6 47.68 -38.36 85.67
CA ASN A 6 46.91 -39.33 86.48
C ASN A 6 45.54 -39.71 85.90
N LEU A 7 44.98 -38.91 84.99
CA LEU A 7 43.72 -39.26 84.30
C LEU A 7 43.94 -40.20 83.10
N VAL A 8 45.18 -40.31 82.61
CA VAL A 8 45.54 -41.11 81.43
C VAL A 8 46.12 -42.49 81.82
N GLY A 9 46.46 -42.70 83.09
CA GLY A 9 47.11 -43.91 83.59
C GLY A 9 46.24 -45.18 83.69
N ASN A 10 44.97 -45.16 83.26
CA ASN A 10 44.07 -46.31 83.48
C ASN A 10 43.16 -46.72 82.30
N TYR A 11 43.44 -46.26 81.07
CA TYR A 11 42.70 -46.71 79.88
C TYR A 11 43.65 -47.12 78.75
N SER A 12 43.47 -48.36 78.29
CA SER A 12 44.23 -49.01 77.21
C SER A 12 44.32 -48.13 75.95
N ILE A 13 45.51 -48.06 75.37
CA ILE A 13 45.89 -47.27 74.18
C ILE A 13 44.89 -47.43 73.00
N GLY A 14 44.15 -48.54 72.93
CA GLY A 14 43.09 -48.75 71.95
C GLY A 14 41.88 -47.81 72.08
N TRP A 15 41.54 -47.36 73.29
CA TRP A 15 40.39 -46.46 73.52
C TRP A 15 40.66 -45.03 73.05
N GLY A 16 41.90 -44.57 73.15
CA GLY A 16 42.32 -43.28 72.60
C GLY A 16 42.22 -43.23 71.08
N ILE A 17 42.60 -44.32 70.40
CA ILE A 17 42.50 -44.44 68.94
C ILE A 17 41.04 -44.42 68.48
N THR A 18 40.13 -45.08 69.20
CA THR A 18 38.70 -45.06 68.88
C THR A 18 38.06 -43.68 69.05
N ILE A 19 38.47 -42.90 70.06
CA ILE A 19 37.98 -41.52 70.25
C ILE A 19 38.46 -40.63 69.10
N ILE A 20 39.74 -40.76 68.70
CA ILE A 20 40.28 -39.99 67.56
C ILE A 20 39.55 -40.36 66.27
N ALA A 21 39.31 -41.64 66.01
CA ALA A 21 38.56 -42.09 64.83
C ALA A 21 37.11 -41.56 64.83
N ALA A 22 36.44 -41.56 66.00
CA ALA A 22 35.09 -41.01 66.14
C ALA A 22 35.05 -39.49 65.92
N LEU A 23 36.06 -38.76 66.39
CA LEU A 23 36.19 -37.32 66.15
C LEU A 23 36.43 -37.01 64.66
N VAL A 24 37.29 -37.78 63.99
CA VAL A 24 37.53 -37.64 62.54
C VAL A 24 36.25 -37.93 61.76
N PHE A 25 35.51 -38.98 62.13
CA PHE A 25 34.24 -39.31 61.50
C PHE A 25 33.18 -38.21 61.68
N LEU A 26 33.07 -37.63 62.88
CA LEU A 26 32.19 -36.49 63.14
C LEU A 26 32.55 -35.26 62.30
N VAL A 27 33.84 -34.95 62.15
CA VAL A 27 34.31 -33.84 61.31
C VAL A 27 33.98 -34.09 59.84
N LEU A 28 34.17 -35.32 59.35
CA LEU A 28 33.82 -35.69 57.97
C LEU A 28 32.31 -35.61 57.73
N CYS A 29 31.50 -36.07 58.67
CA CYS A 29 30.04 -35.94 58.62
C CYS A 29 29.61 -34.47 58.60
N TYR A 30 30.20 -33.62 59.45
CA TYR A 30 29.90 -32.19 59.48
C TYR A 30 30.23 -31.52 58.14
N ARG A 31 31.44 -31.75 57.60
CA ARG A 31 31.85 -31.21 56.30
C ARG A 31 30.96 -31.66 55.16
N LYS A 32 30.51 -32.92 55.17
CA LYS A 32 29.62 -33.46 54.13
C LYS A 32 28.24 -32.82 54.19
N VAL A 33 27.68 -32.66 55.39
CA VAL A 33 26.38 -32.01 55.62
C VAL A 33 26.45 -30.53 55.21
N GLU A 34 27.51 -29.81 55.59
CA GLU A 34 27.72 -28.41 55.21
C GLU A 34 27.81 -28.23 53.69
N SER A 35 28.57 -29.10 53.00
CA SER A 35 28.65 -29.07 51.53
C SER A 35 27.29 -29.32 50.87
N TYR A 36 26.50 -30.25 51.40
CA TYR A 36 25.20 -30.62 50.82
C TYR A 36 24.13 -29.53 51.01
N PHE A 37 24.15 -28.86 52.17
CA PHE A 37 23.26 -27.71 52.41
C PHE A 37 23.69 -26.47 51.63
N SER A 38 25.00 -26.25 51.47
CA SER A 38 25.53 -25.15 50.66
C SER A 38 25.17 -25.33 49.18
N ASP A 39 25.41 -26.51 48.62
CA ASP A 39 25.10 -26.82 47.21
C ASP A 39 23.60 -26.74 46.93
N LYS A 40 22.75 -27.22 47.85
CA LYS A 40 21.29 -27.16 47.71
C LYS A 40 20.78 -25.72 47.77
N ALA A 41 21.33 -24.89 48.66
CA ALA A 41 20.97 -23.47 48.76
C ALA A 41 21.46 -22.65 47.56
N ILE A 42 22.63 -22.98 47.00
CA ILE A 42 23.14 -22.36 45.77
C ILE A 42 22.25 -22.73 44.58
N HIS A 43 21.90 -24.02 44.42
CA HIS A 43 21.01 -24.45 43.34
C HIS A 43 19.59 -23.86 43.44
N GLU A 44 19.07 -23.67 44.65
CA GLU A 44 17.75 -23.05 44.85
C GLU A 44 17.76 -21.55 44.55
N LYS A 45 18.87 -20.85 44.87
CA LYS A 45 19.09 -19.46 44.46
C LYS A 45 19.21 -19.31 42.95
N GLU A 46 20.01 -20.15 42.29
CA GLU A 46 20.18 -20.12 40.84
C GLU A 46 18.86 -20.39 40.11
N LYS A 47 18.07 -21.37 40.57
CA LYS A 47 16.73 -21.64 40.02
C LYS A 47 15.79 -20.45 40.22
N ASN A 48 15.78 -19.82 41.40
CA ASN A 48 14.95 -18.65 41.65
C ASN A 48 15.36 -17.44 40.80
N GLU A 49 16.65 -17.22 40.57
CA GLU A 49 17.11 -16.16 39.68
C GLU A 49 16.73 -16.40 38.22
N GLN A 50 16.89 -17.64 37.73
CA GLN A 50 16.44 -18.02 36.40
C GLN A 50 14.92 -17.86 36.26
N PHE A 51 14.16 -18.32 37.25
CA PHE A 51 12.71 -18.17 37.28
C PHE A 51 12.29 -16.70 37.31
N LYS A 52 12.99 -15.86 38.08
CA LYS A 52 12.76 -14.41 38.12
C LYS A 52 13.05 -13.75 36.77
N LYS A 53 14.14 -14.11 36.10
CA LYS A 53 14.46 -13.60 34.75
C LYS A 53 13.40 -13.98 33.72
N VAL A 54 12.92 -15.23 33.76
CA VAL A 54 11.82 -15.69 32.91
C VAL A 54 10.54 -14.93 33.25
N MET A 55 10.25 -14.70 34.53
CA MET A 55 9.06 -13.98 34.95
C MET A 55 9.11 -12.50 34.57
N ASP A 56 10.28 -11.85 34.68
CA ASP A 56 10.50 -10.48 34.24
C ASP A 56 10.28 -10.35 32.72
N GLN A 57 10.70 -11.34 31.93
CA GLN A 57 10.45 -11.39 30.49
C GLN A 57 8.96 -11.59 30.17
N VAL A 58 8.25 -12.43 30.92
CA VAL A 58 6.81 -12.64 30.77
C VAL A 58 6.01 -11.42 31.22
N ASN A 59 6.47 -10.71 32.26
CA ASN A 59 5.85 -9.47 32.72
C ASN A 59 5.91 -8.34 31.68
N MET A 60 6.84 -8.41 30.72
CA MET A 60 6.89 -7.47 29.59
C MET A 60 5.87 -7.79 28.49
N TYR A 61 5.35 -9.02 28.42
CA TYR A 61 4.41 -9.45 27.38
C TYR A 61 3.14 -8.58 27.28
N PRO A 62 2.45 -8.21 28.39
CA PRO A 62 1.30 -7.33 28.32
C PRO A 62 1.61 -5.97 27.69
N SER A 63 2.78 -5.39 28.00
CA SER A 63 3.18 -4.10 27.44
C SER A 63 3.44 -4.16 25.93
N TRP A 64 4.12 -5.21 25.45
CA TRP A 64 4.33 -5.44 24.02
C TRP A 64 3.04 -5.77 23.28
N HIS A 65 2.14 -6.52 23.92
CA HIS A 65 0.83 -6.82 23.36
C HIS A 65 0.01 -5.54 23.18
N GLN A 66 -0.03 -4.69 24.20
CA GLN A 66 -0.72 -3.40 24.15
C GLN A 66 -0.12 -2.49 23.07
N GLN A 67 1.21 -2.40 23.00
CA GLN A 67 1.90 -1.65 21.95
C GLN A 67 1.57 -2.18 20.54
N SER A 68 1.50 -3.50 20.38
CA SER A 68 1.11 -4.12 19.11
C SER A 68 -0.32 -3.75 18.70
N ILE A 69 -1.26 -3.77 19.66
CA ILE A 69 -2.65 -3.34 19.42
C ILE A 69 -2.70 -1.87 19.00
N GLU A 70 -1.99 -0.99 19.68
CA GLU A 70 -1.95 0.44 19.36
C GLU A 70 -1.39 0.69 17.96
N ILE A 71 -0.30 0.01 17.60
CA ILE A 71 0.29 0.07 16.26
C ILE A 71 -0.71 -0.42 15.21
N GLN A 72 -1.40 -1.53 15.46
CA GLN A 72 -2.43 -2.05 14.55
C GLN A 72 -3.60 -1.06 14.39
N GLN A 73 -4.05 -0.43 15.48
CA GLN A 73 -5.10 0.59 15.43
C GLN A 73 -4.67 1.81 14.61
N GLN A 74 -3.44 2.30 14.80
CA GLN A 74 -2.88 3.40 14.02
C GLN A 74 -2.80 3.03 12.54
N PHE A 75 -2.28 1.85 12.19
CA PHE A 75 -2.22 1.41 10.81
C PHE A 75 -3.61 1.26 10.18
N ASN A 76 -4.57 0.65 10.90
CA ASN A 76 -5.94 0.52 10.41
C ASN A 76 -6.58 1.88 10.18
N LYS A 77 -6.34 2.85 11.07
CA LYS A 77 -6.81 4.22 10.91
C LYS A 77 -6.18 4.88 9.67
N SER A 78 -4.86 4.83 9.53
CA SER A 78 -4.17 5.41 8.38
C SER A 78 -4.57 4.75 7.05
N ILE A 79 -4.79 3.43 7.03
CA ILE A 79 -5.30 2.71 5.86
C ILE A 79 -6.72 3.17 5.52
N ALA A 80 -7.58 3.36 6.52
CA ALA A 80 -8.94 3.86 6.31
C ALA A 80 -8.94 5.29 5.74
N GLU A 81 -8.12 6.19 6.31
CA GLU A 81 -7.96 7.57 5.84
C GLU A 81 -7.37 7.61 4.41
N LEU A 82 -6.38 6.77 4.11
CA LEU A 82 -5.82 6.65 2.76
C LEU A 82 -6.87 6.16 1.77
N LYS A 83 -7.65 5.14 2.13
CA LYS A 83 -8.73 4.62 1.28
C LYS A 83 -9.77 5.69 1.01
N GLU A 84 -10.17 6.44 2.04
CA GLU A 84 -11.10 7.56 1.88
C GLU A 84 -10.54 8.64 0.96
N GLY A 85 -9.26 9.02 1.13
CA GLY A 85 -8.59 9.96 0.25
C GLY A 85 -8.52 9.48 -1.19
N MET A 86 -8.21 8.20 -1.41
CA MET A 86 -8.21 7.58 -2.75
C MET A 86 -9.60 7.59 -3.39
N ASP A 87 -10.65 7.25 -2.64
CA ASP A 87 -12.04 7.28 -3.13
C ASP A 87 -12.47 8.71 -3.50
N GLN A 88 -12.05 9.72 -2.72
CA GLN A 88 -12.31 11.12 -3.03
C GLN A 88 -11.55 11.57 -4.29
N HIS A 89 -10.27 11.21 -4.42
CA HIS A 89 -9.48 11.52 -5.60
C HIS A 89 -10.01 10.83 -6.87
N GLN A 90 -10.46 9.58 -6.77
CA GLN A 90 -11.09 8.87 -7.89
C GLN A 90 -12.33 9.62 -8.40
N LYS A 91 -13.21 10.05 -7.49
CA LYS A 91 -14.39 10.87 -7.86
C LYS A 91 -14.00 12.21 -8.50
N GLN A 92 -12.93 12.84 -8.01
CA GLN A 92 -12.43 14.07 -8.61
C GLN A 92 -11.89 13.84 -10.02
N LEU A 93 -11.17 12.75 -10.26
CA LEU A 93 -10.65 12.38 -11.57
C LEU A 93 -11.79 12.09 -12.55
N GLU A 94 -12.80 11.32 -12.14
CA GLU A 94 -13.99 11.07 -12.95
C GLU A 94 -14.69 12.37 -13.36
N LYS A 95 -14.87 13.30 -12.42
CA LYS A 95 -15.45 14.61 -12.71
C LYS A 95 -14.60 15.43 -13.67
N ILE A 96 -13.27 15.40 -13.53
CA ILE A 96 -12.35 16.10 -14.43
C ILE A 96 -12.43 15.50 -15.83
N GLU A 97 -12.49 14.18 -15.95
CA GLU A 97 -12.62 13.48 -17.23
C GLU A 97 -13.95 13.83 -17.92
N GLU A 98 -15.06 13.81 -17.19
CA GLU A 98 -16.37 14.23 -17.69
C GLU A 98 -16.36 15.70 -18.19
N ASP A 99 -15.71 16.58 -17.43
CA ASP A 99 -15.53 17.98 -17.81
C ASP A 99 -14.68 18.13 -19.08
N ILE A 100 -13.59 17.37 -19.21
CA ILE A 100 -12.74 17.37 -20.40
C ILE A 100 -13.54 16.91 -21.62
N ILE A 101 -14.21 15.76 -21.53
CA ILE A 101 -15.04 15.21 -22.61
C ILE A 101 -16.13 16.22 -23.01
N SER A 102 -16.78 16.85 -22.03
CA SER A 102 -17.83 17.85 -22.29
C SER A 102 -17.29 19.10 -23.00
N ARG A 103 -16.10 19.58 -22.61
CA ARG A 103 -15.43 20.72 -23.26
C ARG A 103 -14.97 20.38 -24.67
N GLU A 104 -14.37 19.20 -24.86
CA GLU A 104 -13.95 18.71 -26.18
C GLU A 104 -15.14 18.58 -27.11
N ARG A 105 -16.22 17.91 -26.68
CA ARG A 105 -17.48 17.83 -27.41
C ARG A 105 -18.00 19.21 -27.80
N SER A 106 -17.92 20.19 -26.90
CA SER A 106 -18.38 21.56 -27.16
C SER A 106 -17.52 22.26 -28.23
N LYS A 107 -16.19 22.10 -28.17
CA LYS A 107 -15.26 22.63 -29.19
C LYS A 107 -15.45 21.97 -30.54
N LEU A 108 -15.58 20.64 -30.57
CA LEU A 108 -15.85 19.87 -31.79
C LEU A 108 -17.17 20.29 -32.41
N ARG A 109 -18.23 20.43 -31.60
CA ARG A 109 -19.54 20.93 -32.06
C ARG A 109 -19.43 22.30 -32.72
N ASP A 110 -18.72 23.24 -32.08
CA ASP A 110 -18.55 24.58 -32.63
C ASP A 110 -17.82 24.55 -33.98
N ARG A 111 -16.72 23.80 -34.08
CA ARG A 111 -15.97 23.63 -35.34
C ARG A 111 -16.81 22.99 -36.43
N LEU A 112 -17.52 21.90 -36.12
CA LEU A 112 -18.40 21.22 -37.07
C LEU A 112 -19.51 22.14 -37.57
N LEU A 113 -20.09 22.97 -36.70
CA LEU A 113 -21.10 23.96 -37.08
C LEU A 113 -20.52 25.08 -37.95
N GLN A 114 -19.28 25.52 -37.71
CA GLN A 114 -18.61 26.49 -38.57
C GLN A 114 -18.35 25.91 -39.97
N SER A 115 -17.83 24.68 -40.05
CA SER A 115 -17.65 23.98 -41.32
C SER A 115 -18.98 23.79 -42.03
N HIS A 116 -20.01 23.34 -41.32
CA HIS A 116 -21.37 23.19 -41.86
C HIS A 116 -21.87 24.48 -42.48
N ARG A 117 -21.82 25.61 -41.76
CA ARG A 117 -22.25 26.92 -42.27
C ARG A 117 -21.48 27.35 -43.52
N TYR A 118 -20.20 27.01 -43.62
CA TYR A 118 -19.38 27.34 -44.78
C TYR A 118 -19.79 26.50 -46.00
N PHE A 119 -19.88 25.18 -45.85
CA PHE A 119 -20.13 24.27 -46.96
C PHE A 119 -21.58 24.24 -47.44
N THR A 120 -22.55 24.55 -46.58
CA THR A 120 -23.98 24.61 -46.95
C THR A 120 -24.43 26.01 -47.38
N SER A 121 -23.59 27.04 -47.24
CA SER A 121 -23.93 28.38 -47.68
C SER A 121 -23.78 28.51 -49.21
N PRO A 122 -24.85 28.85 -49.95
CA PRO A 122 -24.78 29.02 -51.40
C PRO A 122 -23.86 30.18 -51.83
N GLU A 123 -23.61 31.16 -50.95
CA GLU A 123 -22.71 32.28 -51.24
C GLU A 123 -21.23 31.87 -51.16
N LYS A 124 -20.92 30.97 -50.22
CA LYS A 124 -19.56 30.53 -49.93
C LYS A 124 -19.17 29.29 -50.72
N ASN A 125 -20.12 28.39 -50.95
CA ASN A 125 -19.95 27.17 -51.72
C ASN A 125 -21.09 27.01 -52.76
N PRO A 126 -21.05 27.76 -53.87
CA PRO A 126 -22.12 27.74 -54.87
C PRO A 126 -22.34 26.35 -55.48
N LEU A 127 -21.27 25.58 -55.63
CA LEU A 127 -21.30 24.23 -56.21
C LEU A 127 -21.84 23.17 -55.26
N HIS A 128 -22.09 23.48 -53.98
CA HIS A 128 -22.53 22.51 -52.96
C HIS A 128 -21.68 21.23 -52.96
N ALA A 129 -20.38 21.40 -53.17
CA ALA A 129 -19.42 20.32 -53.30
C ALA A 129 -18.23 20.57 -52.36
N TRP A 130 -17.47 19.53 -52.09
CA TRP A 130 -16.23 19.56 -51.30
C TRP A 130 -15.23 18.53 -51.78
N SER A 131 -13.96 18.80 -51.53
CA SER A 131 -12.91 17.84 -51.90
C SER A 131 -12.98 16.61 -50.99
N GLU A 132 -12.52 15.47 -51.50
CA GLU A 132 -12.36 14.23 -50.73
C GLU A 132 -11.57 14.46 -49.42
N MET A 133 -10.53 15.30 -49.46
CA MET A 133 -9.75 15.66 -48.28
C MET A 133 -10.55 16.46 -47.25
N GLU A 134 -11.39 17.42 -47.68
CA GLU A 134 -12.27 18.18 -46.78
C GLU A 134 -13.35 17.30 -46.15
N ALA A 135 -13.93 16.40 -46.95
CA ALA A 135 -14.91 15.43 -46.48
C ALA A 135 -14.30 14.51 -45.42
N ASP A 136 -13.11 13.94 -45.67
CA ASP A 136 -12.42 13.05 -44.73
C ASP A 136 -12.09 13.77 -43.41
N ALA A 137 -11.58 15.00 -43.48
CA ALA A 137 -11.28 15.81 -42.30
C ALA A 137 -12.55 16.10 -41.48
N PHE A 138 -13.66 16.45 -42.14
CA PHE A 138 -14.93 16.69 -41.48
C PHE A 138 -15.48 15.43 -40.81
N TRP A 139 -15.49 14.30 -41.50
CA TRP A 139 -16.03 13.05 -40.96
C TRP A 139 -15.16 12.46 -39.85
N SER A 140 -13.85 12.65 -39.92
CA SER A 140 -12.93 12.32 -38.82
C SER A 140 -13.26 13.12 -37.56
N MET A 141 -13.43 14.44 -37.69
CA MET A 141 -13.84 15.31 -36.58
C MET A 141 -15.25 14.99 -36.06
N PHE A 142 -16.16 14.62 -36.95
CA PHE A 142 -17.52 14.21 -36.58
C PHE A 142 -17.51 12.90 -35.78
N LYS A 143 -16.66 11.95 -36.16
CA LYS A 143 -16.47 10.70 -35.41
C LYS A 143 -15.88 10.93 -34.03
N GLU A 144 -14.93 11.85 -33.88
CA GLU A 144 -14.43 12.26 -32.56
C GLU A 144 -15.53 12.88 -31.70
N TYR A 145 -16.42 13.67 -32.31
CA TYR A 145 -17.59 14.22 -31.63
C TYR A 145 -18.55 13.12 -31.15
N GLU A 146 -18.82 12.10 -31.97
CA GLU A 146 -19.60 10.92 -31.56
C GLU A 146 -18.93 10.16 -30.41
N ASN A 147 -17.62 9.94 -30.48
CA ASN A 147 -16.85 9.29 -29.41
C ASN A 147 -16.95 10.07 -28.09
N ALA A 148 -17.00 11.40 -28.15
CA ALA A 148 -17.26 12.28 -27.01
C ALA A 148 -18.74 12.32 -26.57
N LYS A 149 -19.54 11.30 -26.96
CA LYS A 149 -20.99 11.19 -26.71
C LYS A 149 -21.78 12.39 -27.27
N GLY A 150 -21.32 12.95 -28.38
CA GLY A 150 -22.01 13.98 -29.14
C GLY A 150 -23.29 13.42 -29.76
N ASN A 151 -24.39 14.19 -29.72
CA ASN A 151 -25.66 13.80 -30.32
C ASN A 151 -26.54 15.04 -30.63
N GLY A 152 -27.74 14.83 -31.18
CA GLY A 152 -28.79 15.84 -31.35
C GLY A 152 -28.73 16.48 -32.73
N HIS A 153 -28.74 17.82 -32.77
CA HIS A 153 -28.80 18.61 -34.02
C HIS A 153 -27.71 18.22 -35.04
N MET A 154 -26.54 17.79 -34.55
CA MET A 154 -25.44 17.32 -35.40
C MET A 154 -25.82 16.10 -36.24
N HIS A 155 -26.62 15.17 -35.71
CA HIS A 155 -27.08 13.99 -36.45
C HIS A 155 -28.34 14.24 -37.26
N THR A 156 -29.22 15.10 -36.77
CA THR A 156 -30.55 15.29 -37.39
C THR A 156 -30.52 16.28 -38.55
N VAL A 157 -29.60 17.24 -38.55
CA VAL A 157 -29.51 18.31 -39.56
C VAL A 157 -28.15 18.32 -40.22
N VAL A 158 -27.08 18.50 -39.45
CA VAL A 158 -25.73 18.69 -40.01
C VAL A 158 -25.29 17.46 -40.79
N GLN A 159 -25.39 16.26 -40.23
CA GLN A 159 -24.94 15.04 -40.89
C GLN A 159 -25.67 14.77 -42.22
N PRO A 160 -27.00 14.83 -42.33
CA PRO A 160 -27.70 14.70 -43.61
C PRO A 160 -27.29 15.76 -44.64
N GLU A 161 -27.21 17.03 -44.25
CA GLU A 161 -26.87 18.13 -45.17
C GLU A 161 -25.44 18.01 -45.68
N MET A 162 -24.50 17.64 -44.81
CA MET A 162 -23.10 17.42 -45.20
C MET A 162 -22.92 16.19 -46.07
N ARG A 163 -23.75 15.15 -45.91
CA ARG A 163 -23.76 13.98 -46.80
C ARG A 163 -24.36 14.27 -48.18
N ALA A 164 -25.16 15.33 -48.31
CA ALA A 164 -25.75 15.72 -49.58
C ALA A 164 -24.75 16.46 -50.49
N LEU A 165 -23.62 16.92 -49.94
CA LEU A 165 -22.56 17.61 -50.70
C LEU A 165 -21.85 16.63 -51.65
N GLU A 166 -21.61 17.07 -52.87
CA GLU A 166 -20.85 16.27 -53.85
C GLU A 166 -19.38 16.20 -53.44
N VAL A 167 -18.83 14.99 -53.32
CA VAL A 167 -17.41 14.76 -53.02
C VAL A 167 -16.62 14.70 -54.31
N ILE A 168 -15.74 15.68 -54.53
CA ILE A 168 -14.83 15.72 -55.69
C ILE A 168 -13.54 14.98 -55.33
N PRO A 169 -13.19 13.89 -56.06
CA PRO A 169 -11.96 13.16 -55.82
C PRO A 169 -10.70 14.01 -56.04
N MET A 170 -9.65 13.78 -55.26
CA MET A 170 -8.42 14.59 -55.36
C MET A 170 -7.67 14.45 -56.69
N HIS A 171 -7.91 13.39 -57.45
CA HIS A 171 -7.27 13.14 -58.74
C HIS A 171 -7.92 13.90 -59.91
N GLU A 172 -9.06 14.57 -59.68
CA GLU A 172 -9.73 15.37 -60.69
C GLU A 172 -9.34 16.85 -60.59
N ASP A 173 -8.08 17.15 -60.94
CA ASP A 173 -7.46 18.48 -60.78
C ASP A 173 -8.30 19.63 -61.35
N ALA A 174 -8.94 19.42 -62.51
CA ALA A 174 -9.79 20.42 -63.15
C ALA A 174 -11.02 20.77 -62.31
N LYS A 175 -11.70 19.77 -61.74
CA LYS A 175 -12.89 19.97 -60.90
C LYS A 175 -12.51 20.57 -59.54
N ILE A 176 -11.36 20.18 -58.99
CA ILE A 176 -10.84 20.78 -57.75
C ILE A 176 -10.49 22.25 -57.98
N ALA A 177 -9.85 22.61 -59.10
CA ALA A 177 -9.55 23.99 -59.43
C ALA A 177 -10.82 24.84 -59.61
N GLU A 178 -11.84 24.29 -60.28
CA GLU A 178 -13.15 24.93 -60.43
C GLU A 178 -13.84 25.13 -59.06
N LEU A 179 -13.83 24.11 -58.21
CA LEU A 179 -14.36 24.17 -56.85
C LEU A 179 -13.69 25.27 -56.04
N MET A 180 -12.36 25.28 -55.98
CA MET A 180 -11.61 26.27 -55.22
C MET A 180 -11.77 27.68 -55.80
N GLY A 181 -11.89 27.82 -57.12
CA GLY A 181 -12.15 29.10 -57.78
C GLY A 181 -13.58 29.62 -57.59
N SER A 182 -14.56 28.74 -57.38
CA SER A 182 -15.96 29.11 -57.15
C SER A 182 -16.24 29.67 -55.76
N ARG A 183 -15.36 29.37 -54.79
CA ARG A 183 -15.55 29.67 -53.36
C ARG A 183 -15.00 31.06 -53.00
N LYS A 184 -15.67 31.73 -52.05
CA LYS A 184 -15.33 33.09 -51.56
C LYS A 184 -15.05 33.15 -50.06
#